data_AF-A0A926BQ75-F1
#
_entry.id   AF-A0A926BQ75-F1
#
_cell.length_a   1.000
_cell.length_b   1.000
_cell.length_c   1.000
_cell.angle_alpha   90.00
_cell.angle_beta   90.00
_cell.angle_gamma   90.00
#
_symmetry.space_group_name_H-M   'P 1'
#
loop_
_entity.id
_entity.type
_entity.pdbx_description
1 polymer ?
#
loop_
_entity_poly.entity_id
_entity_poly.type
_entity_poly.pdbx_seq_one_letter_code
_entity_poly.pdbx_strand_id
1 'polypeptide(L)' 'EYWILDPEAKTARFYALDAASGKYAANLTDANGVVESAVLPGFWLNVAWLWQEPLPTVRTVLAAWDGRKP' A
#
# COMPACT_ATOMS: atom_id res chain seq x y z
N GLU A 1 9.81 4.02 -6.54
CA GLU A 1 8.66 3.14 -6.25
C GLU A 1 7.56 3.44 -7.26
N TYR A 2 6.84 2.43 -7.74
CA TYR A 2 5.69 2.62 -8.63
C TYR A 2 4.56 1.65 -8.26
N TRP A 3 3.33 2.15 -8.27
CA TRP A 3 2.13 1.40 -7.90
C TRP A 3 1.18 1.39 -9.10
N ILE A 4 0.67 0.21 -9.45
CA ILE A 4 -0.31 0.00 -10.52
C ILE A 4 -1.60 -0.49 -9.86
N LEU A 5 -2.65 0.31 -9.96
CA LEU A 5 -3.97 -0.01 -9.44
C LEU A 5 -4.93 -0.21 -10.61
N ASP A 6 -5.62 -1.34 -10.63
CA ASP A 6 -6.64 -1.67 -11.62
C ASP A 6 -8.00 -1.78 -10.90
N PRO A 7 -8.86 -0.75 -10.98
CA PRO A 7 -10.16 -0.75 -10.32
C PRO A 7 -11.15 -1.75 -10.91
N GLU A 8 -11.03 -2.09 -12.19
CA GLU A 8 -11.93 -3.04 -12.87
C GLU A 8 -11.63 -4.46 -12.41
N ALA A 9 -10.35 -4.84 -12.43
CA ALA A 9 -9.90 -6.15 -11.95
C ALA A 9 -9.77 -6.23 -10.42
N LYS A 10 -9.89 -5.10 -9.70
CA LYS A 10 -9.62 -4.96 -8.26
C LYS A 10 -8.26 -5.50 -7.84
N THR A 11 -7.23 -5.17 -8.63
CA THR A 11 -5.86 -5.60 -8.35
C THR A 11 -4.95 -4.42 -8.05
N ALA A 12 -3.97 -4.65 -7.18
CA ALA A 12 -2.93 -3.68 -6.88
C ALA A 12 -1.56 -4.37 -6.99
N ARG A 13 -0.63 -3.76 -7.71
CA ARG A 13 0.74 -4.24 -7.85
C ARG A 13 1.69 -3.12 -7.44
N PHE A 14 2.58 -3.45 -6.51
CA PHE A 14 3.51 -2.51 -5.93
C PHE A 14 4.92 -2.91 -6.32
N TYR A 15 5.77 -1.93 -6.60
CA TYR A 15 7.14 -2.21 -7.00
C TYR A 15 8.10 -1.17 -6.44
N ALA A 16 9.18 -1.64 -5.87
CA ALA A 16 10.26 -0.83 -5.34
C ALA A 16 11.57 -1.15 -6.05
N LEU A 17 12.50 -0.20 -6.03
CA LEU A 17 13.85 -0.44 -6.56
C LEU A 17 14.56 -1.36 -5.57
N ASP A 18 14.96 -2.55 -6.03
CA ASP A 18 15.80 -3.44 -5.25
C ASP A 18 17.24 -2.91 -5.27
N ALA A 19 17.77 -2.62 -4.08
CA ALA A 19 19.09 -2.00 -3.94
C ALA A 19 20.23 -2.92 -4.40
N ALA A 20 20.05 -4.25 -4.31
CA ALA A 20 21.08 -5.21 -4.69
C ALA A 20 21.18 -5.39 -6.21
N SER A 21 20.04 -5.51 -6.90
CA SER A 21 19.97 -5.75 -8.35
C SER A 21 19.90 -4.48 -9.19
N GLY A 22 19.55 -3.33 -8.58
CA GLY A 22 19.28 -2.08 -9.29
C GLY A 22 18.06 -2.13 -10.21
N LYS A 23 17.19 -3.14 -10.04
CA LYS A 23 15.98 -3.35 -10.83
C LYS A 23 14.74 -3.17 -9.96
N TYR A 24 13.63 -2.81 -10.58
CA TYR A 24 12.36 -2.82 -9.89
C TYR A 24 11.88 -4.24 -9.65
N ALA A 25 11.57 -4.55 -8.39
CA ALA A 25 11.02 -5.84 -7.96
C ALA A 25 9.64 -5.63 -7.32
N ALA A 26 8.83 -6.68 -7.33
CA ALA A 26 7.51 -6.64 -6.69
C ALA A 26 7.68 -6.38 -5.18
N ASN A 27 7.02 -5.35 -4.69
CA ASN A 27 6.87 -5.09 -3.27
C ASN A 27 5.65 -5.87 -2.77
N LEU A 28 5.82 -6.62 -1.70
CA LEU A 28 4.79 -7.52 -1.16
C LEU A 28 4.02 -6.79 -0.06
N THR A 29 2.73 -7.11 0.08
CA THR A 29 2.00 -6.72 1.28
C THR A 29 2.45 -7.58 2.46
N ASP A 30 2.35 -7.02 3.66
CA ASP A 30 2.49 -7.78 4.90
C ASP A 30 1.36 -8.82 5.07
N ALA A 31 1.43 -9.59 6.16
CA ALA A 31 0.43 -10.60 6.49
C ALA A 31 -1.01 -10.04 6.67
N ASN A 32 -1.14 -8.72 6.86
CA ASN A 32 -2.41 -8.02 7.04
C ASN A 32 -2.90 -7.35 5.75
N GLY A 33 -2.23 -7.57 4.61
CA GLY A 33 -2.58 -6.93 3.34
C GLY A 33 -2.21 -5.46 3.28
N VAL A 34 -1.24 -5.02 4.10
CA VAL A 34 -0.74 -3.65 4.08
C VAL A 34 0.55 -3.56 3.27
N VAL A 35 0.61 -2.58 2.38
CA VAL A 35 1.85 -2.17 1.71
C VAL A 35 2.40 -0.93 2.41
N GLU A 36 3.70 -0.94 2.68
CA GLU A 36 4.43 0.23 3.19
C GLU A 36 5.31 0.79 2.06
N SER A 37 5.33 2.11 1.93
CA SER A 37 6.13 2.76 0.89
C SER A 37 7.61 2.64 1.21
N ALA A 38 8.38 2.20 0.21
CA ALA A 38 9.83 2.13 0.33
C ALA A 38 10.50 3.52 0.19
N VAL A 39 9.79 4.54 -0.29
CA VAL A 39 10.33 5.89 -0.55
C VAL A 39 9.72 6.98 0.31
N LEU A 40 8.57 6.73 0.94
CA LEU A 40 7.89 7.63 1.87
C LEU A 40 7.79 6.96 3.26
N PRO A 41 8.76 7.18 4.16
CA PRO A 41 8.75 6.59 5.49
C PRO A 41 7.46 6.88 6.26
N GLY A 42 6.87 5.85 6.86
CA GLY A 42 5.62 5.96 7.61
C GLY A 42 4.34 6.01 6.75
N PHE A 43 4.46 6.11 5.43
CA PHE A 43 3.30 6.00 4.55
C PHE A 43 2.98 4.52 4.27
N TRP A 44 1.73 4.15 4.52
CA TRP A 44 1.24 2.79 4.31
C TRP A 44 -0.22 2.79 3.86
N LEU A 45 -0.62 1.73 3.18
CA LEU A 45 -1.98 1.54 2.67
C LEU A 45 -2.45 0.11 2.91
N ASN A 46 -3.63 -0.05 3.51
CA ASN A 46 -4.32 -1.35 3.49
C ASN A 46 -4.97 -1.54 2.11
N VAL A 47 -4.56 -2.58 1.38
CA VAL A 47 -5.03 -2.82 0.01
C VAL A 47 -6.53 -3.09 -0.04
N ALA A 48 -7.13 -3.66 1.02
CA ALA A 48 -8.57 -3.91 1.07
C ALA A 48 -9.38 -2.61 1.01
N TRP A 49 -8.85 -1.49 1.51
CA TRP A 49 -9.52 -0.19 1.47
C TRP A 49 -9.81 0.31 0.06
N LEU A 50 -9.03 -0.12 -0.93
CA LEU A 50 -9.23 0.26 -2.32
C LEU A 50 -10.49 -0.38 -2.93
N TRP A 51 -10.86 -1.58 -2.44
CA TRP A 51 -11.82 -2.47 -3.12
C TRP A 51 -13.05 -2.83 -2.30
N GLN A 52 -13.00 -2.60 -0.98
CA GLN A 52 -14.12 -2.84 -0.08
C GLN A 52 -15.31 -1.91 -0.41
N GLU A 53 -16.51 -2.39 -0.12
CA GLU A 53 -17.74 -1.60 -0.17
C GLU A 53 -18.42 -1.66 1.21
N PRO A 54 -18.61 -0.52 1.89
CA PRO A 54 -18.25 0.84 1.47
C PRO A 54 -16.74 1.13 1.59
N LEU A 55 -16.26 2.04 0.73
CA LEU A 55 -14.94 2.64 0.91
C LEU A 55 -14.81 3.25 2.32
N PRO A 56 -13.63 3.18 2.96
CA PRO A 56 -13.45 3.76 4.27
C PRO A 56 -13.62 5.28 4.21
N THR A 57 -14.20 5.84 5.27
CA THR A 57 -14.24 7.30 5.40
C THR A 57 -12.82 7.85 5.60
N VAL A 58 -12.60 9.10 5.20
CA VAL A 58 -11.34 9.81 5.47
C VAL A 58 -10.99 9.75 6.96
N ARG A 59 -11.99 9.89 7.85
CA ARG A 59 -11.80 9.78 9.31
C ARG A 59 -11.27 8.40 9.72
N THR A 60 -11.79 7.33 9.13
CA THR A 60 -11.34 5.95 9.39
C THR A 60 -9.89 5.77 8.97
N VAL A 61 -9.51 6.27 7.78
CA VAL A 61 -8.14 6.19 7.27
C VAL A 61 -7.17 6.96 8.17
N LEU A 62 -7.49 8.20 8.53
CA LEU A 62 -6.64 9.05 9.38
C LEU A 62 -6.45 8.44 10.78
N ALA A 63 -7.52 7.92 11.40
CA ALA A 63 -7.42 7.27 12.71
C ALA A 63 -6.51 6.03 12.69
N ALA A 64 -6.53 5.28 11.59
CA ALA A 64 -5.65 4.12 11.44
C ALA A 64 -4.18 4.54 11.28
N TRP A 65 -3.90 5.59 10.48
CA TRP A 65 -2.55 6.15 10.34
C TRP A 65 -2.01 6.67 11.68
N ASP A 66 -2.82 7.38 12.47
CA ASP A 66 -2.42 7.86 13.81
C ASP A 66 -2.07 6.73 14.78
N GLY A 67 -2.76 5.58 14.66
CA GLY A 67 -2.54 4.41 15.51
C GLY A 67 -1.30 3.59 15.16
N ARG A 68 -0.82 3.70 13.91
CA ARG A 68 0.37 3.01 13.40
C ARG A 68 1.50 4.04 13.24
N LYS A 69 1.92 4.64 14.36
CA LYS A 69 3.15 5.45 14.38
C LYS A 69 4.35 4.55 14.04
N PRO A 70 5.33 5.06 13.26
CA PRO A 70 6.56 4.33 12.95
C PRO A 70 7.35 3.96 14.20
#